data_AF-A0A813NU52-F1
#
_entry.id   AF-A0A813NU52-F1
#
_cell.length_a   1.000
_cell.length_b   1.000
_cell.length_c   1.000
_cell.angle_alpha   90.00
_cell.angle_beta   90.00
_cell.angle_gamma   90.00
#
_symmetry.space_group_name_H-M   'P 1'
#
loop_
_entity.id
_entity.type
_entity.pdbx_description
1 polymer ?
#
loop_
_entity_poly.entity_id
_entity_poly.type
_entity_poly.pdbx_seq_one_letter_code
_entity_poly.pdbx_strand_id
1 'polypeptide(L)'
;MPYVTLPASSQNLRLYYELFGSGENKILFIMGLLTEGAAWCHQTAFFTEKPAYQCVTYDNRGCGRSSSPLCLHYSTSQMAKDALGLIDHLQWKQCHVVGISMGGMIALELAVLAPERIRSLTLLATHAGGLSGQAPLIGVYHIMQSIFLKDEHTIVENVLQMLYARNTLSNSEIRKSFYDYHLERFRKRIRPSVVGLIGHLAAVCRHYVSYAELLKIRYSPFKCLIMVGTEDRLVREANSYILQRVLGCRLIKLDNAGHGLQNEFANEINKELFHKFETVCKNESTAKSKREIPTDYATEIQAVEQCCQHRTHCFVHDLMGFFKGVGFGTVLYIVFSLIGLTNMKLGTFSLTFQSILLLGCLNGLRHSITCVYKTLCARRFVREHKLQLDRAAHHGGIGITVPNEPKNGIPYDSGFGLPIHSLIVTANLLSLIYWLTFYEPKV
;
A
#
# COMPACT_ATOMS: atom_id res chain seq x y z
N MET A 1 -6.34 28.08 -15.90
CA MET A 1 -5.37 27.18 -16.57
C MET A 1 -5.36 25.85 -15.82
N PRO A 2 -5.06 24.69 -16.44
CA PRO A 2 -5.20 23.35 -15.85
C PRO A 2 -4.13 23.03 -14.80
N TYR A 3 -3.85 23.97 -13.90
CA TYR A 3 -2.87 23.85 -12.85
C TYR A 3 -3.37 24.47 -11.56
N VAL A 4 -3.12 23.77 -10.45
CA VAL A 4 -3.23 24.33 -9.11
C VAL A 4 -1.84 24.43 -8.49
N THR A 5 -1.59 25.53 -7.79
CA THR A 5 -0.37 25.71 -6.99
C THR A 5 -0.73 25.47 -5.52
N LEU A 6 -0.26 24.37 -4.96
CA LEU A 6 -0.46 24.01 -3.56
C LEU A 6 0.73 24.48 -2.71
N PRO A 7 0.49 25.07 -1.53
CA PRO A 7 1.57 25.42 -0.62
C PRO A 7 2.26 24.15 -0.11
N ALA A 8 3.60 24.15 -0.12
CA ALA A 8 4.39 23.08 0.49
C ALA A 8 5.53 23.68 1.32
N SER A 9 5.99 22.94 2.33
CA SER A 9 6.93 23.40 3.37
C SER A 9 8.26 23.96 2.84
N SER A 10 8.69 23.58 1.64
CA SER A 10 9.96 24.02 1.05
C SER A 10 9.83 24.64 -0.34
N GLN A 11 8.81 24.28 -1.12
CA GLN A 11 8.55 24.81 -2.45
C GLN A 11 7.10 24.53 -2.85
N ASN A 12 6.41 25.50 -3.44
CA ASN A 12 5.06 25.32 -3.93
C ASN A 12 5.00 24.18 -4.96
N LEU A 13 4.01 23.29 -4.81
CA LEU A 13 3.75 22.20 -5.74
C LEU A 13 2.77 22.66 -6.80
N ARG A 14 3.17 22.65 -8.07
CA ARG A 14 2.25 22.87 -9.18
C ARG A 14 1.74 21.53 -9.69
N LEU A 15 0.46 21.24 -9.48
CA LEU A 15 -0.21 20.05 -9.98
C LEU A 15 -0.96 20.35 -11.27
N TYR A 16 -0.80 19.47 -12.27
CA TYR A 16 -1.63 19.46 -13.47
C TYR A 16 -2.91 18.67 -13.23
N TYR A 17 -4.05 19.19 -13.66
CA TYR A 17 -5.33 18.49 -13.59
C TYR A 17 -6.22 18.80 -14.80
N GLU A 18 -7.12 17.89 -15.13
CA GLU A 18 -8.13 18.04 -16.17
C GLU A 18 -9.52 17.74 -15.61
N LEU A 19 -10.49 18.57 -15.99
CA LEU A 19 -11.90 18.41 -15.63
C LEU A 19 -12.69 17.92 -16.84
N PHE A 20 -13.63 17.02 -16.58
CA PHE A 20 -14.52 16.45 -17.58
C PHE A 20 -15.96 16.51 -17.08
N GLY A 21 -16.88 17.06 -17.89
CA GLY A 21 -18.26 17.30 -17.47
C GLY A 21 -18.41 18.44 -16.44
N SER A 22 -19.64 18.68 -16.03
CA SER A 22 -20.03 19.80 -15.15
C SER A 22 -21.07 19.44 -14.09
N GLY A 23 -21.46 18.17 -13.99
CA GLY A 23 -22.51 17.72 -13.07
C GLY A 23 -22.14 17.80 -11.59
N GLU A 24 -23.15 17.65 -10.74
CA GLU A 24 -23.00 17.81 -9.28
C GLU A 24 -22.26 16.63 -8.62
N ASN A 25 -22.33 15.43 -9.20
CA ASN A 25 -21.64 14.26 -8.67
C ASN A 25 -20.16 14.27 -9.07
N LYS A 26 -19.31 14.58 -8.09
CA LYS A 26 -17.87 14.76 -8.31
C LYS A 26 -17.11 13.44 -8.21
N ILE A 27 -16.20 13.18 -9.15
CA ILE A 27 -15.35 11.99 -9.17
C ILE A 27 -13.89 12.40 -9.25
N LEU A 28 -13.07 11.94 -8.30
CA LEU A 28 -11.62 12.07 -8.30
C LEU A 28 -11.00 10.73 -8.72
N PHE A 29 -10.28 10.75 -9.83
CA PHE A 29 -9.50 9.60 -10.31
C PHE A 29 -8.02 9.77 -9.99
N ILE A 30 -7.44 8.77 -9.31
CA ILE A 30 -6.04 8.78 -8.86
C ILE A 30 -5.26 7.67 -9.57
N MET A 31 -4.25 8.07 -10.35
CA MET A 31 -3.45 7.15 -11.16
C MET A 31 -2.34 6.47 -10.36
N GLY A 32 -1.88 5.31 -10.88
CA GLY A 32 -0.79 4.52 -10.35
C GLY A 32 0.62 5.05 -10.63
N LEU A 33 1.60 4.19 -10.35
CA LEU A 33 3.02 4.45 -10.45
C LEU A 33 3.41 4.98 -11.84
N LEU A 34 4.03 6.16 -11.89
CA LEU A 34 4.68 6.76 -13.09
C LEU A 34 3.77 6.93 -14.30
N THR A 35 2.46 6.96 -14.08
CA THR A 35 1.46 7.04 -15.13
C THR A 35 0.64 8.32 -14.96
N GLU A 36 0.39 9.04 -16.06
CA GLU A 36 -0.37 10.28 -16.08
C GLU A 36 -1.87 10.04 -15.86
N GLY A 37 -2.57 11.03 -15.32
CA GLY A 37 -4.02 10.99 -15.10
C GLY A 37 -4.82 10.67 -16.35
N ALA A 38 -4.28 11.01 -17.53
CA ALA A 38 -4.85 10.69 -18.84
C ALA A 38 -5.09 9.18 -19.10
N ALA A 39 -4.50 8.25 -18.33
CA ALA A 39 -4.83 6.82 -18.43
C ALA A 39 -6.21 6.43 -17.89
N TRP A 40 -6.96 7.38 -17.33
CA TRP A 40 -8.38 7.20 -17.01
C TRP A 40 -9.30 7.52 -18.21
N CYS A 41 -8.77 7.59 -19.44
CA CYS A 41 -9.50 8.05 -20.62
C CYS A 41 -10.82 7.30 -20.88
N HIS A 42 -10.89 5.99 -20.62
CA HIS A 42 -12.14 5.23 -20.80
C HIS A 42 -13.19 5.57 -19.74
N GLN A 43 -12.76 5.84 -18.51
CA GLN A 43 -13.64 6.23 -17.41
C GLN A 43 -14.12 7.68 -17.60
N THR A 44 -13.22 8.60 -17.93
CA THR A 44 -13.60 10.00 -18.17
C THR A 44 -14.50 10.14 -19.38
N ALA A 45 -14.25 9.42 -20.49
CA ALA A 45 -15.15 9.41 -21.64
C ALA A 45 -16.57 8.95 -21.25
N PHE A 46 -16.68 7.82 -20.55
CA PHE A 46 -17.97 7.28 -20.11
C PHE A 46 -18.75 8.23 -19.20
N PHE A 47 -18.10 8.84 -18.21
CA PHE A 47 -18.77 9.74 -17.27
C PHE A 47 -19.04 11.13 -17.85
N THR A 48 -18.29 11.57 -18.87
CA THR A 48 -18.57 12.85 -19.56
C THR A 48 -19.91 12.81 -20.30
N GLU A 49 -20.31 11.64 -20.79
CA GLU A 49 -21.63 11.42 -21.41
C GLU A 49 -22.78 11.41 -20.39
N LYS A 50 -22.49 11.50 -19.08
CA LYS A 50 -23.50 11.52 -18.01
C LYS A 50 -23.60 12.94 -17.43
N PRO A 51 -24.65 13.73 -17.76
CA PRO A 51 -24.76 15.13 -17.36
C PRO A 51 -24.70 15.37 -15.84
N ALA A 52 -25.06 14.37 -15.03
CA ALA A 52 -25.04 14.44 -13.58
C ALA A 52 -23.62 14.36 -12.97
N TYR A 53 -22.58 14.07 -13.77
CA TYR A 53 -21.22 13.82 -13.27
C TYR A 53 -20.22 14.86 -13.72
N GLN A 54 -19.23 15.11 -12.87
CA GLN A 54 -18.00 15.83 -13.18
C GLN A 54 -16.82 15.04 -12.66
N CYS A 55 -15.85 14.77 -13.53
CA CYS A 55 -14.64 14.03 -13.19
C CYS A 55 -13.44 14.98 -13.15
N VAL A 56 -12.48 14.68 -12.26
CA VAL A 56 -11.14 15.23 -12.31
C VAL A 56 -10.11 14.11 -12.37
N THR A 57 -9.16 14.24 -13.27
CA THR A 57 -7.90 13.49 -13.27
C THR A 57 -6.75 14.45 -13.03
N TYR A 58 -5.69 13.99 -12.38
CA TYR A 58 -4.50 14.81 -12.18
C TYR A 58 -3.22 13.97 -12.28
N ASP A 59 -2.11 14.63 -12.54
CA ASP A 59 -0.80 13.99 -12.51
C ASP A 59 -0.23 14.09 -11.10
N ASN A 60 0.15 12.96 -10.50
CA ASN A 60 0.82 12.96 -9.20
C ASN A 60 2.13 13.76 -9.25
N ARG A 61 2.56 14.32 -8.12
CA ARG A 61 3.88 14.98 -7.99
C ARG A 61 4.97 14.07 -8.57
N GLY A 62 5.92 14.60 -9.33
CA GLY A 62 6.98 13.79 -9.95
C GLY A 62 6.61 13.08 -11.24
N CYS A 63 5.37 13.22 -11.73
CA CYS A 63 4.87 12.56 -12.92
C CYS A 63 4.18 13.54 -13.88
N GLY A 64 4.19 13.21 -15.17
CA GLY A 64 3.48 13.96 -16.21
C GLY A 64 3.84 15.45 -16.22
N ARG A 65 2.81 16.29 -16.20
CA ARG A 65 2.91 17.76 -16.24
C ARG A 65 3.06 18.40 -14.85
N SER A 66 2.98 17.62 -13.77
CA SER A 66 3.11 18.10 -12.41
C SER A 66 4.58 18.32 -12.03
N SER A 67 4.81 19.25 -11.09
CA SER A 67 6.15 19.52 -10.57
C SER A 67 6.80 18.28 -9.95
N SER A 68 8.12 18.19 -10.10
CA SER A 68 8.98 17.18 -9.47
C SER A 68 9.86 17.83 -8.39
N PRO A 69 9.32 18.18 -7.21
CA PRO A 69 10.11 18.83 -6.16
C PRO A 69 11.28 17.94 -5.72
N LEU A 70 12.44 18.57 -5.43
CA LEU A 70 13.70 17.90 -5.06
C LEU A 70 13.68 17.25 -3.66
N CYS A 71 12.72 17.62 -2.82
CA CYS A 71 12.66 17.18 -1.44
C CYS A 71 12.11 15.74 -1.29
N LEU A 72 12.58 15.01 -0.27
CA LEU A 72 12.23 13.61 0.06
C LEU A 72 10.74 13.38 0.44
N HIS A 73 9.85 14.33 0.16
CA HIS A 73 8.42 14.27 0.50
C HIS A 73 7.59 13.45 -0.49
N TYR A 74 8.12 12.34 -0.99
CA TYR A 74 7.36 11.39 -1.79
C TYR A 74 6.89 10.24 -0.91
N SER A 75 5.70 10.40 -0.34
CA SER A 75 4.94 9.34 0.32
C SER A 75 3.50 9.36 -0.17
N THR A 76 2.82 8.22 -0.07
CA THR A 76 1.38 8.10 -0.36
C THR A 76 0.55 9.04 0.51
N SER A 77 0.92 9.19 1.78
CA SER A 77 0.31 10.15 2.71
C SER A 77 0.47 11.61 2.26
N GLN A 78 1.62 11.97 1.68
CA GLN A 78 1.81 13.31 1.14
C GLN A 78 1.05 13.52 -0.16
N MET A 79 1.03 12.52 -1.05
CA MET A 79 0.21 12.56 -2.27
C MET A 79 -1.30 12.62 -1.96
N ALA A 80 -1.75 12.06 -0.83
CA ALA A 80 -3.13 12.21 -0.36
C ALA A 80 -3.44 13.64 0.07
N LYS A 81 -2.49 14.33 0.74
CA LYS A 81 -2.64 15.77 1.03
C LYS A 81 -2.70 16.60 -0.24
N ASP A 82 -1.97 16.22 -1.27
CA ASP A 82 -2.01 16.90 -2.56
C ASP A 82 -3.37 16.72 -3.25
N ALA A 83 -3.91 15.50 -3.21
CA ALA A 83 -5.26 15.21 -3.69
C ALA A 83 -6.32 16.01 -2.93
N LEU A 84 -6.21 16.09 -1.61
CA LEU A 84 -7.08 16.92 -0.77
C LEU A 84 -6.98 18.41 -1.15
N GLY A 85 -5.77 18.92 -1.35
CA GLY A 85 -5.54 20.30 -1.81
C GLY A 85 -6.16 20.58 -3.18
N LEU A 86 -6.17 19.60 -4.09
CA LEU A 86 -6.90 19.72 -5.36
C LEU A 86 -8.42 19.75 -5.15
N ILE A 87 -8.98 18.89 -4.29
CA ILE A 87 -10.41 18.92 -3.94
C ILE A 87 -10.80 20.28 -3.36
N ASP A 88 -9.96 20.85 -2.49
CA ASP A 88 -10.16 22.19 -1.90
C ASP A 88 -10.12 23.29 -2.95
N HIS A 89 -9.14 23.25 -3.84
CA HIS A 89 -9.02 24.22 -4.94
C HIS A 89 -10.24 24.20 -5.86
N LEU A 90 -10.77 23.01 -6.15
CA LEU A 90 -11.99 22.83 -6.93
C LEU A 90 -13.27 23.15 -6.16
N GLN A 91 -13.16 23.47 -4.87
CA GLN A 91 -14.28 23.77 -3.96
C GLN A 91 -15.28 22.60 -3.87
N TRP A 92 -14.80 21.38 -4.02
CA TRP A 92 -15.64 20.18 -3.92
C TRP A 92 -15.84 19.81 -2.45
N LYS A 93 -17.10 19.80 -1.99
CA LYS A 93 -17.42 19.39 -0.61
C LYS A 93 -17.11 17.91 -0.40
N GLN A 94 -17.60 17.06 -1.30
CA GLN A 94 -17.39 15.62 -1.30
C GLN A 94 -17.23 15.11 -2.73
N CYS A 95 -16.49 14.02 -2.90
CA CYS A 95 -16.38 13.33 -4.19
C CYS A 95 -16.31 11.80 -4.02
N HIS A 96 -16.65 11.08 -5.08
CA HIS A 96 -16.29 9.68 -5.23
C HIS A 96 -14.80 9.59 -5.54
N VAL A 97 -14.07 8.77 -4.80
CA VAL A 97 -12.63 8.58 -5.00
C VAL A 97 -12.38 7.21 -5.59
N VAL A 98 -11.67 7.18 -6.72
CA VAL A 98 -11.30 5.96 -7.43
C VAL A 98 -9.78 5.97 -7.61
N GLY A 99 -9.11 4.97 -7.05
CA GLY A 99 -7.66 4.85 -7.13
C GLY A 99 -7.23 3.47 -7.64
N ILE A 100 -6.24 3.43 -8.53
CA ILE A 100 -5.62 2.19 -9.00
C ILE A 100 -4.17 2.07 -8.55
N SER A 101 -3.75 0.89 -8.10
CA SER A 101 -2.34 0.63 -7.76
C SER A 101 -1.85 1.60 -6.68
N MET A 102 -0.75 2.33 -6.93
CA MET A 102 -0.31 3.45 -6.08
C MET A 102 -1.42 4.49 -5.85
N GLY A 103 -2.29 4.73 -6.82
CA GLY A 103 -3.45 5.60 -6.66
C GLY A 103 -4.47 5.07 -5.66
N GLY A 104 -4.60 3.74 -5.54
CA GLY A 104 -5.40 3.10 -4.48
C GLY A 104 -4.77 3.27 -3.10
N MET A 105 -3.44 3.25 -3.01
CA MET A 105 -2.69 3.53 -1.77
C MET A 105 -2.90 4.97 -1.31
N ILE A 106 -2.85 5.92 -2.25
CA ILE A 106 -3.17 7.33 -2.01
C ILE A 106 -4.63 7.51 -1.59
N ALA A 107 -5.55 6.78 -2.21
CA ALA A 107 -6.96 6.83 -1.88
C ALA A 107 -7.27 6.30 -0.47
N LEU A 108 -6.57 5.25 -0.01
CA LEU A 108 -6.65 4.77 1.38
C LEU A 108 -6.19 5.86 2.36
N GLU A 109 -5.03 6.47 2.10
CA GLU A 109 -4.48 7.54 2.93
C GLU A 109 -5.41 8.77 2.97
N LEU A 110 -6.00 9.14 1.83
CA LEU A 110 -6.98 10.22 1.74
C LEU A 110 -8.25 9.91 2.55
N ALA A 111 -8.72 8.66 2.50
CA ALA A 111 -9.88 8.21 3.25
C ALA A 111 -9.64 8.20 4.78
N VAL A 112 -8.40 8.00 5.22
CA VAL A 112 -8.00 8.16 6.63
C VAL A 112 -7.89 9.63 7.01
N LEU A 113 -7.29 10.43 6.13
CA LEU A 113 -6.99 11.84 6.37
C LEU A 113 -8.24 12.72 6.44
N ALA A 114 -9.19 12.51 5.54
CA ALA A 114 -10.35 13.38 5.36
C ALA A 114 -11.62 12.57 4.97
N PRO A 115 -12.10 11.65 5.84
CA PRO A 115 -13.22 10.77 5.55
C PRO A 115 -14.51 11.53 5.18
N GLU A 116 -14.71 12.73 5.73
CA GLU A 116 -15.84 13.61 5.47
C GLU A 116 -15.87 14.16 4.03
N ARG A 117 -14.75 14.07 3.29
CA ARG A 117 -14.63 14.49 1.88
C ARG A 117 -14.93 13.37 0.90
N ILE A 118 -15.12 12.14 1.40
CA ILE A 118 -15.30 10.95 0.59
C ILE A 118 -16.79 10.58 0.56
N ARG A 119 -17.36 10.59 -0.63
CA ARG A 119 -18.74 10.12 -0.87
C ARG A 119 -18.79 8.61 -1.06
N SER A 120 -17.82 8.07 -1.78
CA SER A 120 -17.57 6.63 -1.89
C SER A 120 -16.11 6.38 -2.24
N LEU A 121 -15.60 5.20 -1.87
CA LEU A 121 -14.22 4.79 -2.13
C LEU A 121 -14.22 3.56 -3.05
N THR A 122 -13.45 3.59 -4.12
CA THR A 122 -13.19 2.43 -4.99
C THR A 122 -11.69 2.21 -5.14
N LEU A 123 -11.26 0.98 -4.85
CA LEU A 123 -9.87 0.55 -4.83
C LEU A 123 -9.65 -0.50 -5.91
N LEU A 124 -8.83 -0.20 -6.91
CA LEU A 124 -8.47 -1.11 -7.99
C LEU A 124 -7.04 -1.59 -7.82
N ALA A 125 -6.80 -2.91 -7.88
CA ALA A 125 -5.46 -3.50 -7.96
C ALA A 125 -4.44 -2.89 -6.97
N THR A 126 -4.78 -2.84 -5.67
CA THR A 126 -3.99 -2.13 -4.65
C THR A 126 -3.86 -2.92 -3.34
N HIS A 127 -3.10 -2.39 -2.38
CA HIS A 127 -2.82 -3.01 -1.09
C HIS A 127 -2.65 -1.97 0.03
N ALA A 128 -2.80 -2.39 1.29
CA ALA A 128 -2.52 -1.56 2.47
C ALA A 128 -1.03 -1.47 2.86
N GLY A 129 -0.14 -2.21 2.19
CA GLY A 129 1.30 -2.23 2.47
C GLY A 129 1.72 -3.36 3.41
N GLY A 130 2.93 -3.23 3.98
CA GLY A 130 3.56 -4.27 4.80
C GLY A 130 4.08 -5.46 3.98
N LEU A 131 4.42 -6.58 4.63
CA LEU A 131 5.01 -7.76 3.99
C LEU A 131 4.16 -8.31 2.82
N SER A 132 2.82 -8.21 2.93
CA SER A 132 1.89 -8.64 1.88
C SER A 132 1.90 -7.72 0.66
N GLY A 133 2.30 -6.45 0.83
CA GLY A 133 2.39 -5.44 -0.23
C GLY A 133 3.64 -5.55 -1.12
N GLN A 134 4.50 -6.55 -0.92
CA GLN A 134 5.64 -6.77 -1.80
C GLN A 134 5.17 -7.18 -3.20
N ALA A 135 5.64 -6.45 -4.21
CA ALA A 135 5.36 -6.77 -5.61
C ALA A 135 5.93 -8.15 -5.99
N PRO A 136 5.24 -8.94 -6.84
CA PRO A 136 5.81 -10.15 -7.40
C PRO A 136 7.13 -9.89 -8.13
N LEU A 137 8.08 -10.83 -8.05
CA LEU A 137 9.39 -10.70 -8.70
C LEU A 137 9.28 -10.45 -10.21
N ILE A 138 8.31 -11.09 -10.87
CA ILE A 138 8.04 -10.88 -12.30
C ILE A 138 7.62 -9.43 -12.60
N GLY A 139 6.83 -8.83 -11.72
CA GLY A 139 6.43 -7.43 -11.81
C GLY A 139 7.62 -6.49 -11.63
N VAL A 140 8.45 -6.74 -10.61
CA VAL A 140 9.68 -5.98 -10.37
C VAL A 140 10.61 -6.04 -11.58
N TYR A 141 10.79 -7.22 -12.16
CA TYR A 141 11.60 -7.42 -13.38
C TYR A 141 11.10 -6.53 -14.54
N HIS A 142 9.82 -6.58 -14.89
CA HIS A 142 9.27 -5.77 -15.99
C HIS A 142 9.29 -4.26 -15.70
N ILE A 143 9.10 -3.83 -14.44
CA ILE A 143 9.28 -2.43 -14.06
C ILE A 143 10.72 -1.99 -14.32
N MET A 144 11.71 -2.77 -13.84
CA MET A 144 13.12 -2.42 -14.01
C MET A 144 13.52 -2.38 -15.48
N GLN A 145 13.05 -3.34 -16.29
CA GLN A 145 13.29 -3.31 -17.73
C GLN A 145 12.67 -2.07 -18.40
N SER A 146 11.45 -1.69 -18.01
CA SER A 146 10.78 -0.51 -18.56
C SER A 146 11.47 0.82 -18.20
N ILE A 147 12.26 0.84 -17.12
CA ILE A 147 13.02 2.01 -16.66
C ILE A 147 14.40 2.08 -17.31
N PHE A 148 15.12 0.97 -17.38
CA PHE A 148 16.55 0.95 -17.73
C PHE A 148 16.84 0.62 -19.20
N LEU A 149 15.91 -0.02 -19.91
CA LEU A 149 16.09 -0.27 -21.34
C LEU A 149 15.82 1.02 -22.14
N LYS A 150 16.44 1.11 -23.32
CA LYS A 150 16.31 2.26 -24.23
C LYS A 150 15.41 1.99 -25.43
N ASP A 151 15.23 0.71 -25.79
CA ASP A 151 14.44 0.31 -26.95
C ASP A 151 12.95 0.47 -26.68
N GLU A 152 12.28 1.30 -27.50
CA GLU A 152 10.86 1.63 -27.35
C GLU A 152 9.97 0.39 -27.45
N HIS A 153 10.22 -0.46 -28.45
CA HIS A 153 9.43 -1.68 -28.67
C HIS A 153 9.50 -2.61 -27.46
N THR A 154 10.70 -2.88 -26.96
CA THR A 154 10.91 -3.72 -25.78
C THR A 154 10.27 -3.12 -24.52
N ILE A 155 10.28 -1.80 -24.35
CA ILE A 155 9.61 -1.16 -23.21
C ILE A 155 8.09 -1.31 -23.33
N VAL A 156 7.51 -1.06 -24.51
CA VAL A 156 6.07 -1.22 -24.73
C VAL A 156 5.63 -2.67 -24.51
N GLU A 157 6.40 -3.65 -25.00
CA GLU A 157 6.14 -5.07 -24.75
C GLU A 157 6.18 -5.42 -23.26
N ASN A 158 7.15 -4.88 -22.52
CA ASN A 158 7.21 -5.06 -21.07
C ASN A 158 6.01 -4.45 -20.36
N VAL A 159 5.54 -3.27 -20.80
CA VAL A 159 4.32 -2.66 -20.28
C VAL A 159 3.11 -3.55 -20.55
N LEU A 160 2.98 -4.14 -21.74
CA LEU A 160 1.89 -5.06 -22.04
C LEU A 160 1.92 -6.29 -21.12
N GLN A 161 3.07 -6.94 -21.00
CA GLN A 161 3.24 -8.12 -20.14
C GLN A 161 3.03 -7.79 -18.66
N MET A 162 3.30 -6.56 -18.24
CA MET A 162 3.10 -6.11 -16.87
C MET A 162 1.64 -5.81 -16.57
N LEU A 163 0.91 -5.22 -17.52
CA LEU A 163 -0.43 -4.67 -17.28
C LEU A 163 -1.57 -5.61 -17.63
N TYR A 164 -1.42 -6.51 -18.61
CA TYR A 164 -2.54 -7.26 -19.15
C TYR A 164 -2.41 -8.77 -18.93
N ALA A 165 -3.55 -9.45 -18.80
CA ALA A 165 -3.60 -10.89 -18.64
C ALA A 165 -3.14 -11.63 -19.90
N ARG A 166 -2.70 -12.88 -19.73
CA ARG A 166 -2.28 -13.73 -20.87
C ARG A 166 -3.41 -13.93 -21.86
N ASN A 167 -4.63 -14.12 -21.37
CA ASN A 167 -5.80 -14.31 -22.21
C ASN A 167 -6.03 -13.11 -23.14
N THR A 168 -6.00 -11.89 -22.59
CA THR A 168 -6.10 -10.64 -23.35
C THR A 168 -4.99 -10.52 -24.39
N LEU A 169 -3.75 -10.83 -24.00
CA LEU A 169 -2.59 -10.76 -24.91
C LEU A 169 -2.55 -11.89 -25.95
N SER A 170 -3.31 -12.97 -25.76
CA SER A 170 -3.39 -14.07 -26.73
C SER A 170 -4.23 -13.71 -27.96
N ASN A 171 -5.14 -12.73 -27.83
CA ASN A 171 -5.89 -12.20 -28.96
C ASN A 171 -5.04 -11.16 -29.70
N SER A 172 -4.69 -11.47 -30.96
CA SER A 172 -3.77 -10.64 -31.76
C SER A 172 -4.29 -9.23 -32.03
N GLU A 173 -5.61 -9.07 -32.22
CA GLU A 173 -6.23 -7.77 -32.50
C GLU A 173 -6.25 -6.89 -31.26
N ILE A 174 -6.69 -7.44 -30.13
CA ILE A 174 -6.70 -6.75 -28.83
C ILE A 174 -5.27 -6.38 -28.41
N ARG A 175 -4.33 -7.33 -28.53
CA ARG A 175 -2.92 -7.09 -28.23
C ARG A 175 -2.36 -5.95 -29.09
N LYS A 176 -2.66 -5.93 -30.40
CA LYS A 176 -2.21 -4.85 -31.29
C LYS A 176 -2.81 -3.51 -30.88
N SER A 177 -4.10 -3.47 -30.51
CA SER A 177 -4.75 -2.25 -30.03
C SER A 177 -4.08 -1.69 -28.77
N PHE A 178 -3.81 -2.53 -27.76
CA PHE A 178 -3.09 -2.08 -26.56
C PHE A 178 -1.64 -1.71 -26.85
N TYR A 179 -0.97 -2.41 -27.76
CA TYR A 179 0.37 -2.07 -28.21
C TYR A 179 0.41 -0.66 -28.80
N ASP A 180 -0.46 -0.37 -29.77
CA ASP A 180 -0.55 0.92 -30.45
C ASP A 180 -0.88 2.05 -29.45
N TYR A 181 -1.81 1.80 -28.51
CA TYR A 181 -2.14 2.71 -27.42
C TYR A 181 -0.92 3.05 -26.54
N HIS A 182 -0.19 2.03 -26.06
CA HIS A 182 0.97 2.26 -25.18
C HIS A 182 2.15 2.86 -25.93
N LEU A 183 2.32 2.56 -27.22
CA LEU A 183 3.32 3.17 -28.08
C LEU A 183 3.06 4.68 -28.25
N GLU A 184 1.82 5.06 -28.55
CA GLU A 184 1.44 6.46 -28.68
C GLU A 184 1.67 7.23 -27.37
N ARG A 185 1.23 6.65 -26.24
CA ARG A 185 1.50 7.22 -24.91
C ARG A 185 2.99 7.35 -24.63
N PHE A 186 3.76 6.29 -24.91
CA PHE A 186 5.21 6.30 -24.69
C PHE A 186 5.89 7.44 -25.45
N ARG A 187 5.46 7.72 -26.68
CA ARG A 187 6.00 8.80 -27.52
C ARG A 187 5.57 10.19 -27.07
N LYS A 188 4.35 10.33 -26.54
CA LYS A 188 3.78 11.61 -26.10
C LYS A 188 4.05 11.94 -24.63
N ARG A 189 4.49 10.97 -23.83
CA ARG A 189 4.68 11.15 -22.38
C ARG A 189 5.74 12.21 -22.09
N ILE A 190 5.56 12.86 -20.94
CA ILE A 190 6.65 13.60 -20.32
C ILE A 190 7.46 12.59 -19.52
N ARG A 191 8.74 12.42 -19.89
CA ARG A 191 9.63 11.51 -19.17
C ARG A 191 9.69 11.94 -17.70
N PRO A 192 9.44 11.04 -16.74
CA PRO A 192 9.55 11.37 -15.34
C PRO A 192 10.98 11.81 -15.03
N SER A 193 11.12 12.81 -14.17
CA SER A 193 12.43 13.20 -13.66
C SER A 193 13.02 12.05 -12.83
N VAL A 194 14.35 12.00 -12.71
CA VAL A 194 15.02 11.00 -11.84
C VAL A 194 14.50 11.09 -10.39
N VAL A 195 14.23 12.30 -9.92
CA VAL A 195 13.66 12.55 -8.59
C VAL A 195 12.25 12.00 -8.48
N GLY A 196 11.39 12.27 -9.48
CA GLY A 196 10.03 11.75 -9.51
C GLY A 196 10.00 10.22 -9.55
N LEU A 197 10.89 9.62 -10.35
CA LEU A 197 11.08 8.17 -10.43
C LEU A 197 11.44 7.55 -9.07
N ILE A 198 12.53 8.02 -8.46
CA ILE A 198 13.00 7.52 -7.16
C ILE A 198 11.94 7.77 -6.08
N GLY A 199 11.32 8.95 -6.10
CA GLY A 199 10.29 9.34 -5.15
C GLY A 199 9.06 8.42 -5.21
N HIS A 200 8.55 8.15 -6.41
CA HIS A 200 7.43 7.24 -6.63
C HIS A 200 7.75 5.81 -6.16
N LEU A 201 8.92 5.26 -6.53
CA LEU A 201 9.34 3.93 -6.07
C LEU A 201 9.46 3.88 -4.54
N ALA A 202 10.07 4.89 -3.93
CA ALA A 202 10.17 5.01 -2.48
C ALA A 202 8.81 5.17 -1.80
N ALA A 203 7.84 5.84 -2.43
CA ALA A 203 6.49 6.00 -1.90
C ALA A 203 5.75 4.65 -1.87
N VAL A 204 5.81 3.87 -2.96
CA VAL A 204 5.20 2.54 -3.04
C VAL A 204 5.84 1.57 -2.04
N CYS A 205 7.18 1.47 -2.03
CA CYS A 205 7.89 0.53 -1.16
C CYS A 205 7.69 0.82 0.34
N ARG A 206 7.44 2.08 0.71
CA ARG A 206 7.23 2.50 2.11
C ARG A 206 5.76 2.69 2.46
N HIS A 207 4.84 2.43 1.53
CA HIS A 207 3.42 2.59 1.78
C HIS A 207 2.98 1.63 2.89
N TYR A 208 2.24 2.17 3.86
CA TYR A 208 1.62 1.38 4.91
C TYR A 208 0.44 2.13 5.52
N VAL A 209 -0.74 1.52 5.47
CA VAL A 209 -1.92 1.91 6.24
C VAL A 209 -2.15 0.82 7.27
N SER A 210 -2.11 1.21 8.55
CA SER A 210 -2.25 0.27 9.65
C SER A 210 -3.66 -0.34 9.71
N TYR A 211 -3.79 -1.49 10.39
CA TYR A 211 -5.10 -2.10 10.63
C TYR A 211 -6.06 -1.13 11.35
N ALA A 212 -5.57 -0.33 12.31
CA ALA A 212 -6.38 0.68 13.01
C ALA A 212 -6.93 1.73 12.05
N GLU A 213 -6.10 2.20 11.11
CA GLU A 213 -6.52 3.16 10.08
C GLU A 213 -7.49 2.54 9.06
N LEU A 214 -7.30 1.27 8.69
CA LEU A 214 -8.27 0.55 7.87
C LEU A 214 -9.62 0.39 8.58
N LEU A 215 -9.64 0.19 9.90
CA LEU A 215 -10.89 0.21 10.67
C LEU A 215 -11.56 1.59 10.61
N LYS A 216 -10.80 2.69 10.70
CA LYS A 216 -11.37 4.05 10.50
C LYS A 216 -12.10 4.16 9.16
N ILE A 217 -11.56 3.57 8.10
CA ILE A 217 -12.23 3.49 6.79
C ILE A 217 -13.47 2.58 6.85
N ARG A 218 -13.37 1.37 7.41
CA ARG A 218 -14.49 0.41 7.53
C ARG A 218 -15.75 1.05 8.12
N TYR A 219 -15.57 1.85 9.17
CA TYR A 219 -16.65 2.45 9.94
C TYR A 219 -16.97 3.91 9.52
N SER A 220 -16.34 4.40 8.46
CA SER A 220 -16.69 5.69 7.86
C SER A 220 -18.10 5.64 7.23
N PRO A 221 -18.76 6.81 7.07
CA PRO A 221 -20.12 6.85 6.53
C PRO A 221 -20.21 6.41 5.06
N PHE A 222 -19.12 6.52 4.31
CA PHE A 222 -19.05 6.14 2.91
C PHE A 222 -18.85 4.63 2.71
N LYS A 223 -19.20 4.13 1.52
CA LYS A 223 -19.03 2.72 1.17
C LYS A 223 -17.77 2.50 0.34
N CYS A 224 -17.04 1.43 0.65
CA CYS A 224 -15.90 0.96 -0.15
C CYS A 224 -16.33 -0.08 -1.21
N LEU A 225 -15.60 -0.17 -2.33
CA LEU A 225 -15.64 -1.23 -3.33
C LEU A 225 -14.19 -1.58 -3.68
N ILE A 226 -13.88 -2.86 -3.76
CA ILE A 226 -12.59 -3.36 -4.23
C ILE A 226 -12.79 -4.10 -5.54
N MET A 227 -11.91 -3.87 -6.52
CA MET A 227 -11.87 -4.67 -7.75
C MET A 227 -10.45 -5.15 -8.01
N VAL A 228 -10.32 -6.42 -8.37
CA VAL A 228 -9.04 -7.11 -8.48
C VAL A 228 -9.01 -8.02 -9.69
N GLY A 229 -7.87 -8.08 -10.38
CA GLY A 229 -7.61 -9.03 -11.46
C GLY A 229 -6.87 -10.27 -10.97
N THR A 230 -7.26 -11.44 -11.46
CA THR A 230 -6.66 -12.73 -11.03
C THR A 230 -5.27 -13.00 -11.61
N GLU A 231 -4.87 -12.27 -12.65
CA GLU A 231 -3.55 -12.37 -13.30
C GLU A 231 -2.68 -11.12 -13.06
N ASP A 232 -2.98 -10.33 -12.02
CA ASP A 232 -2.19 -9.16 -11.67
C ASP A 232 -0.75 -9.53 -11.29
N ARG A 233 0.22 -9.07 -12.10
CA ARG A 233 1.66 -9.33 -11.95
C ARG A 233 2.39 -8.30 -11.12
N LEU A 234 1.73 -7.21 -10.74
CA LEU A 234 2.29 -6.11 -9.94
C LEU A 234 1.79 -6.11 -8.51
N VAL A 235 0.50 -6.40 -8.31
CA VAL A 235 -0.12 -6.46 -6.99
C VAL A 235 -0.80 -7.81 -6.84
N ARG A 236 -0.35 -8.59 -5.86
CA ARG A 236 -0.96 -9.90 -5.56
C ARG A 236 -2.43 -9.75 -5.20
N GLU A 237 -3.31 -10.51 -5.83
CA GLU A 237 -4.75 -10.51 -5.55
C GLU A 237 -5.08 -10.76 -4.06
N ALA A 238 -4.22 -11.52 -3.36
CA ALA A 238 -4.31 -11.75 -1.92
C ALA A 238 -4.45 -10.45 -1.10
N ASN A 239 -3.83 -9.36 -1.55
CA ASN A 239 -3.94 -8.06 -0.89
C ASN A 239 -5.37 -7.49 -0.94
N SER A 240 -6.09 -7.73 -2.03
CA SER A 240 -7.49 -7.30 -2.15
C SER A 240 -8.40 -8.11 -1.24
N TYR A 241 -8.13 -9.42 -1.05
CA TYR A 241 -8.87 -10.22 -0.07
C TYR A 241 -8.58 -9.79 1.37
N ILE A 242 -7.33 -9.43 1.70
CA ILE A 242 -6.99 -8.87 3.01
C ILE A 242 -7.75 -7.56 3.22
N LEU A 243 -7.65 -6.62 2.29
CA LEU A 243 -8.37 -5.34 2.34
C LEU A 243 -9.88 -5.56 2.49
N GLN A 244 -10.46 -6.48 1.73
CA GLN A 244 -11.90 -6.79 1.77
C GLN A 244 -12.34 -7.27 3.16
N ARG A 245 -11.56 -8.17 3.79
CA ARG A 245 -11.87 -8.68 5.12
C ARG A 245 -11.86 -7.57 6.17
N VAL A 246 -10.85 -6.70 6.12
CA VAL A 246 -10.72 -5.59 7.08
C VAL A 246 -11.77 -4.52 6.83
N LEU A 247 -11.98 -4.11 5.58
CA LEU A 247 -12.93 -3.05 5.21
C LEU A 247 -14.39 -3.50 5.20
N GLY A 248 -14.64 -4.82 5.23
CA GLY A 248 -16.00 -5.38 5.22
C GLY A 248 -16.83 -4.94 4.01
N CYS A 249 -16.18 -4.78 2.85
CA CYS A 249 -16.80 -4.20 1.67
C CYS A 249 -17.02 -5.23 0.54
N ARG A 250 -17.77 -4.83 -0.49
CA ARG A 250 -17.95 -5.63 -1.70
C ARG A 250 -16.61 -5.71 -2.44
N LEU A 251 -16.24 -6.92 -2.84
CA LEU A 251 -15.11 -7.18 -3.73
C LEU A 251 -15.61 -7.80 -5.03
N ILE A 252 -15.10 -7.30 -6.15
CA ILE A 252 -15.35 -7.84 -7.48
C ILE A 252 -14.05 -8.41 -8.00
N LYS A 253 -14.06 -9.72 -8.24
CA LYS A 253 -12.95 -10.44 -8.83
C LYS A 253 -13.18 -10.52 -10.34
N LEU A 254 -12.22 -10.07 -11.11
CA LEU A 254 -12.22 -10.13 -12.58
C LEU A 254 -11.30 -11.26 -13.00
N ASP A 255 -11.90 -12.37 -13.46
CA ASP A 255 -11.16 -13.55 -13.90
C ASP A 255 -10.42 -13.23 -15.22
N ASN A 256 -9.18 -13.71 -15.32
CA ASN A 256 -8.26 -13.45 -16.44
C ASN A 256 -8.02 -11.95 -16.70
N ALA A 257 -7.92 -11.16 -15.62
CA ALA A 257 -7.59 -9.75 -15.69
C ALA A 257 -6.22 -9.45 -15.07
N GLY A 258 -5.44 -8.59 -15.72
CA GLY A 258 -4.13 -8.13 -15.28
C GLY A 258 -4.23 -6.93 -14.33
N HIS A 259 -3.13 -6.18 -14.23
CA HIS A 259 -3.03 -5.00 -13.37
C HIS A 259 -3.78 -3.78 -13.94
N GLY A 260 -3.79 -3.61 -15.26
CA GLY A 260 -4.36 -2.47 -15.99
C GLY A 260 -5.88 -2.54 -16.15
N LEU A 261 -6.59 -2.86 -15.07
CA LEU A 261 -8.04 -3.14 -15.05
C LEU A 261 -8.88 -2.05 -15.73
N GLN A 262 -8.52 -0.79 -15.52
CA GLN A 262 -9.24 0.37 -16.06
C GLN A 262 -9.22 0.44 -17.59
N ASN A 263 -8.22 -0.19 -18.21
CA ASN A 263 -8.12 -0.29 -19.67
C ASN A 263 -8.62 -1.65 -20.16
N GLU A 264 -8.23 -2.74 -19.49
CA GLU A 264 -8.52 -4.11 -19.92
C GLU A 264 -10.00 -4.48 -19.79
N PHE A 265 -10.64 -4.06 -18.71
CA PHE A 265 -12.05 -4.31 -18.38
C PHE A 265 -12.82 -2.99 -18.24
N ALA A 266 -12.54 -2.04 -19.13
CA ALA A 266 -13.03 -0.67 -19.03
C ALA A 266 -14.57 -0.60 -18.89
N ASN A 267 -15.31 -1.42 -19.65
CA ASN A 267 -16.77 -1.44 -19.63
C ASN A 267 -17.32 -1.93 -18.28
N GLU A 268 -16.77 -3.02 -17.77
CA GLU A 268 -17.14 -3.61 -16.48
C GLU A 268 -16.81 -2.66 -15.33
N ILE A 269 -15.62 -2.05 -15.36
CA ILE A 269 -15.20 -1.02 -14.40
C ILE A 269 -16.18 0.16 -14.43
N ASN A 270 -16.50 0.70 -15.61
CA ASN A 270 -17.41 1.82 -15.77
C ASN A 270 -18.81 1.49 -15.24
N LYS A 271 -19.32 0.28 -15.55
CA LYS A 271 -20.62 -0.21 -15.09
C LYS A 271 -20.70 -0.29 -13.57
N GLU A 272 -19.69 -0.87 -12.92
CA GLU A 272 -19.68 -1.04 -11.46
C GLU A 272 -19.45 0.28 -10.72
N LEU A 273 -18.61 1.17 -11.25
CA LEU A 273 -18.48 2.53 -10.75
C LEU A 273 -19.81 3.29 -10.82
N PHE A 274 -20.46 3.27 -11.98
CA PHE A 274 -21.75 3.94 -12.18
C PHE A 274 -22.82 3.38 -11.24
N HIS A 275 -22.95 2.05 -11.15
CA HIS A 275 -23.90 1.41 -10.24
C HIS A 275 -23.66 1.81 -8.78
N LYS A 276 -22.40 1.83 -8.34
CA LYS A 276 -22.04 2.25 -6.99
C LYS A 276 -22.40 3.72 -6.73
N PHE A 277 -22.09 4.61 -7.67
CA PHE A 277 -22.36 6.04 -7.51
C PHE A 277 -23.86 6.32 -7.44
N GLU A 278 -24.65 5.74 -8.37
CA GLU A 278 -26.11 5.84 -8.36
C GLU A 278 -26.73 5.31 -7.05
N THR A 279 -26.22 4.20 -6.54
CA THR A 279 -26.69 3.63 -5.26
C THR A 279 -26.42 4.56 -4.08
N VAL A 280 -25.25 5.21 -4.06
CA VAL A 280 -24.91 6.19 -3.02
C VAL A 280 -25.81 7.42 -3.12
N CYS A 281 -25.99 7.99 -4.32
CA CYS A 281 -26.86 9.15 -4.54
C CYS A 281 -28.32 8.88 -4.13
N LYS A 282 -28.85 7.67 -4.41
CA LYS A 282 -30.22 7.26 -4.00
C LYS A 282 -30.36 7.03 -2.49
N ASN A 283 -29.32 6.54 -1.83
CA ASN A 283 -29.35 6.31 -0.39
C ASN A 283 -29.22 7.62 0.40
N GLU A 284 -28.50 8.62 -0.12
CA GLU A 284 -28.41 9.95 0.50
C GLU A 284 -29.73 10.72 0.46
N SER A 285 -30.54 10.56 -0.59
CA SER A 285 -31.87 11.18 -0.65
C SER A 285 -32.87 10.56 0.34
N THR A 286 -32.57 9.38 0.89
CA THR A 286 -33.44 8.63 1.82
C THR A 286 -32.91 8.58 3.26
N ALA A 287 -31.63 8.85 3.51
CA ALA A 287 -31.01 8.73 4.83
C ALA A 287 -31.11 10.02 5.66
N LYS A 288 -31.93 9.98 6.73
CA LYS A 288 -32.09 11.08 7.72
C LYS A 288 -31.32 10.89 9.03
N SER A 289 -30.50 9.85 9.22
CA SER A 289 -29.80 9.62 10.50
C SER A 289 -28.29 9.45 10.35
N LYS A 290 -27.53 10.14 11.22
CA LYS A 290 -26.13 9.85 11.50
C LYS A 290 -26.02 8.39 11.95
N ARG A 291 -25.18 7.59 11.30
CA ARG A 291 -24.78 6.30 11.88
C ARG A 291 -23.90 6.60 13.08
N GLU A 292 -24.39 6.27 14.27
CA GLU A 292 -23.55 6.24 15.47
C GLU A 292 -22.46 5.18 15.28
N ILE A 293 -21.23 5.57 15.62
CA ILE A 293 -20.09 4.68 15.69
C ILE A 293 -20.37 3.70 16.85
N PRO A 294 -20.48 2.38 16.62
CA PRO A 294 -20.83 1.43 17.68
C PRO A 294 -19.82 1.50 18.84
N THR A 295 -20.23 1.36 20.10
CA THR A 295 -19.32 1.44 21.27
C THR A 295 -18.19 0.39 21.22
N ASP A 296 -18.45 -0.74 20.56
CA ASP A 296 -17.47 -1.79 20.27
C ASP A 296 -16.31 -1.30 19.36
N TYR A 297 -16.54 -0.28 18.53
CA TYR A 297 -15.54 0.33 17.62
C TYR A 297 -14.39 1.01 18.36
N ALA A 298 -14.71 1.82 19.37
CA ALA A 298 -13.68 2.51 20.14
C ALA A 298 -12.81 1.48 20.85
N THR A 299 -13.43 0.39 21.32
CA THR A 299 -12.75 -0.73 21.96
C THR A 299 -11.90 -1.53 20.97
N GLU A 300 -12.39 -1.83 19.75
CA GLU A 300 -11.63 -2.56 18.72
C GLU A 300 -10.45 -1.73 18.20
N ILE A 301 -10.64 -0.43 17.93
CA ILE A 301 -9.55 0.47 17.54
C ILE A 301 -8.57 0.66 18.69
N GLN A 302 -9.03 0.88 19.93
CA GLN A 302 -8.12 1.02 21.07
C GLN A 302 -7.34 -0.27 21.34
N ALA A 303 -7.98 -1.44 21.20
CA ALA A 303 -7.31 -2.74 21.25
C ALA A 303 -6.22 -2.81 20.20
N VAL A 304 -6.55 -2.51 18.94
CA VAL A 304 -5.63 -2.56 17.82
C VAL A 304 -4.53 -1.52 17.96
N GLU A 305 -4.81 -0.27 18.33
CA GLU A 305 -3.81 0.79 18.49
C GLU A 305 -2.82 0.45 19.61
N GLN A 306 -3.29 -0.09 20.74
CA GLN A 306 -2.43 -0.67 21.78
C GLN A 306 -1.60 -1.86 21.23
N CYS A 307 -2.17 -2.67 20.33
CA CYS A 307 -1.49 -3.78 19.64
C CYS A 307 -0.62 -3.37 18.43
N CYS A 308 -0.79 -2.17 17.86
CA CYS A 308 -0.15 -1.72 16.60
C CYS A 308 0.88 -0.62 16.82
N GLN A 309 0.82 0.15 17.93
CA GLN A 309 1.98 0.86 18.49
C GLN A 309 3.16 -0.09 18.81
N HIS A 310 2.89 -1.39 18.75
CA HIS A 310 3.87 -2.45 18.73
C HIS A 310 4.45 -2.70 17.32
N ARG A 311 3.68 -2.70 16.22
CA ARG A 311 4.17 -2.92 14.84
C ARG A 311 4.91 -1.72 14.23
N THR A 312 4.43 -0.49 14.40
CA THR A 312 5.12 0.71 13.87
C THR A 312 6.49 0.94 14.51
N HIS A 313 6.75 0.28 15.63
CA HIS A 313 8.05 0.27 16.32
C HIS A 313 8.70 -1.12 16.44
N CYS A 314 8.04 -2.22 16.07
CA CYS A 314 8.65 -3.56 16.13
C CYS A 314 9.25 -3.91 14.78
N PHE A 315 10.54 -3.62 14.72
CA PHE A 315 11.45 -3.92 13.64
C PHE A 315 11.49 -5.41 13.23
N VAL A 316 10.98 -6.34 14.05
CA VAL A 316 10.98 -7.79 13.76
C VAL A 316 10.19 -8.16 12.49
N HIS A 317 9.23 -7.33 12.06
CA HIS A 317 8.34 -7.63 10.93
C HIS A 317 8.69 -6.94 9.60
N ASP A 318 9.74 -6.13 9.55
CA ASP A 318 10.33 -5.58 8.33
C ASP A 318 11.72 -6.22 8.17
N LEU A 319 12.10 -6.67 6.98
CA LEU A 319 13.42 -7.27 6.72
C LEU A 319 14.55 -6.32 7.16
N MET A 320 14.43 -5.01 6.88
CA MET A 320 15.40 -4.01 7.35
C MET A 320 15.37 -3.85 8.87
N GLY A 321 14.22 -4.07 9.49
CA GLY A 321 14.10 -4.08 10.94
C GLY A 321 14.63 -5.36 11.59
N PHE A 322 14.49 -6.52 10.94
CA PHE A 322 15.08 -7.78 11.35
C PHE A 322 16.61 -7.63 11.34
N PHE A 323 17.20 -7.04 10.30
CA PHE A 323 18.62 -6.69 10.26
C PHE A 323 19.06 -5.60 11.27
N LYS A 324 18.13 -4.74 11.72
CA LYS A 324 18.40 -3.75 12.79
C LYS A 324 18.23 -4.35 14.20
N GLY A 325 17.34 -5.32 14.38
CA GLY A 325 16.97 -5.94 15.66
C GLY A 325 17.75 -7.20 16.00
N VAL A 326 18.11 -8.00 14.99
CA VAL A 326 19.25 -8.90 15.02
C VAL A 326 20.45 -8.00 14.80
N GLY A 327 21.05 -7.48 15.88
CA GLY A 327 22.10 -6.47 15.78
C GLY A 327 23.13 -6.84 14.70
N PHE A 328 23.67 -5.85 13.98
CA PHE A 328 24.65 -6.03 12.89
C PHE A 328 25.75 -7.06 13.25
N GLY A 329 26.11 -7.17 14.53
CA GLY A 329 27.02 -8.19 15.07
C GLY A 329 26.55 -9.64 15.03
N THR A 330 25.27 -9.94 15.21
CA THR A 330 24.75 -11.32 15.13
C THR A 330 24.69 -11.80 13.68
N VAL A 331 24.37 -10.91 12.73
CA VAL A 331 24.43 -11.22 11.30
C VAL A 331 25.88 -11.38 10.84
N LEU A 332 26.80 -10.50 11.26
CA LEU A 332 28.23 -10.70 11.02
C LEU A 332 28.73 -12.01 11.64
N TYR A 333 28.29 -12.37 12.85
CA TYR A 333 28.70 -13.61 13.50
C TYR A 333 28.22 -14.86 12.75
N ILE A 334 26.96 -14.88 12.31
CA ILE A 334 26.41 -15.97 11.49
C ILE A 334 27.13 -16.04 10.14
N VAL A 335 27.35 -14.90 9.50
CA VAL A 335 28.11 -14.82 8.24
C VAL A 335 29.53 -15.34 8.48
N PHE A 336 30.28 -14.80 9.44
CA PHE A 336 31.63 -15.28 9.79
C PHE A 336 31.67 -16.77 10.16
N SER A 337 30.60 -17.30 10.77
CA SER A 337 30.49 -18.74 11.06
C SER A 337 30.26 -19.58 9.79
N LEU A 338 29.47 -19.08 8.85
CA LEU A 338 29.17 -19.74 7.58
C LEU A 338 30.33 -19.70 6.58
N ILE A 339 31.17 -18.65 6.59
CA ILE A 339 32.38 -18.55 5.76
C ILE A 339 33.67 -19.03 6.46
N GLY A 340 33.56 -19.76 7.58
CA GLY A 340 34.71 -20.43 8.22
C GLY A 340 35.69 -19.48 8.94
N LEU A 341 35.27 -18.26 9.25
CA LEU A 341 36.04 -17.23 9.97
C LEU A 341 35.82 -17.28 11.50
N THR A 342 35.31 -18.39 12.04
CA THR A 342 35.04 -18.58 13.48
C THR A 342 36.28 -18.45 14.39
N ASN A 343 37.49 -18.51 13.81
CA ASN A 343 38.75 -18.43 14.56
C ASN A 343 39.29 -17.00 14.74
N MET A 344 38.59 -15.96 14.26
CA MET A 344 38.97 -14.57 14.54
C MET A 344 38.62 -14.20 15.98
N LYS A 345 39.63 -14.09 16.85
CA LYS A 345 39.45 -13.55 18.22
C LYS A 345 38.93 -12.11 18.13
N LEU A 346 37.85 -11.78 18.84
CA LEU A 346 37.27 -10.41 18.85
C LEU A 346 38.30 -9.29 19.11
N GLY A 347 39.39 -9.61 19.84
CA GLY A 347 40.53 -8.73 20.09
C GLY A 347 41.36 -8.31 18.85
N THR A 348 41.00 -8.75 17.64
CA THR A 348 41.59 -8.26 16.38
C THR A 348 40.91 -7.00 15.83
N PHE A 349 39.74 -6.64 16.34
CA PHE A 349 39.00 -5.44 15.91
C PHE A 349 39.33 -4.23 16.78
N SER A 350 39.19 -3.02 16.22
CA SER A 350 39.39 -1.79 16.97
C SER A 350 38.36 -1.64 18.10
N LEU A 351 38.75 -0.99 19.20
CA LEU A 351 37.88 -0.74 20.35
C LEU A 351 36.58 -0.02 19.93
N THR A 352 36.67 0.89 18.96
CA THR A 352 35.52 1.60 18.36
C THR A 352 34.55 0.64 17.68
N PHE A 353 35.05 -0.30 16.89
CA PHE A 353 34.21 -1.28 16.20
C PHE A 353 33.54 -2.25 17.18
N GLN A 354 34.27 -2.70 18.21
CA GLN A 354 33.73 -3.52 19.30
C GLN A 354 32.61 -2.79 20.07
N SER A 355 32.78 -1.49 20.33
CA SER A 355 31.82 -0.66 21.04
C SER A 355 30.52 -0.47 20.24
N ILE A 356 30.63 -0.26 18.92
CA ILE A 356 29.48 -0.16 18.00
C ILE A 356 28.68 -1.47 17.98
N LEU A 357 29.38 -2.62 17.92
CA LEU A 357 28.74 -3.93 17.95
C LEU A 357 28.00 -4.20 19.27
N LEU A 358 28.62 -3.90 20.41
CA LEU A 358 28.00 -4.05 21.74
C LEU A 358 26.76 -3.17 21.90
N LEU A 359 26.85 -1.89 21.49
CA LEU A 359 25.70 -0.98 21.47
C LEU A 359 24.58 -1.50 20.57
N GLY A 360 24.92 -2.10 19.43
CA GLY A 360 23.97 -2.76 18.54
C GLY A 360 23.25 -3.93 19.21
N CYS A 361 23.98 -4.82 19.91
CA CYS A 361 23.40 -5.95 20.64
C CYS A 361 22.49 -5.50 21.80
N LEU A 362 22.93 -4.53 22.61
CA LEU A 362 22.15 -4.00 23.72
C LEU A 362 20.87 -3.31 23.25
N ASN A 363 20.94 -2.53 22.16
CA ASN A 363 19.77 -1.92 21.54
C ASN A 363 18.81 -2.97 20.96
N GLY A 364 19.34 -3.99 20.29
CA GLY A 364 18.55 -5.11 19.77
C GLY A 364 17.83 -5.88 20.88
N LEU A 365 18.50 -6.15 22.00
CA LEU A 365 17.92 -6.85 23.16
C LEU A 365 16.83 -6.00 23.83
N ARG A 366 17.09 -4.72 24.11
CA ARG A 366 16.10 -3.78 24.67
C ARG A 366 14.83 -3.71 23.80
N HIS A 367 15.00 -3.66 22.48
CA HIS A 367 13.88 -3.65 21.55
C HIS A 367 13.11 -4.96 21.56
N SER A 368 13.81 -6.10 21.56
CA SER A 368 13.20 -7.43 21.55
C SER A 368 12.35 -7.66 22.81
N ILE A 369 12.86 -7.27 23.99
CA ILE A 369 12.13 -7.32 25.26
C ILE A 369 10.90 -6.41 25.24
N THR A 370 11.06 -5.17 24.75
CA THR A 370 9.94 -4.22 24.63
C THR A 370 8.86 -4.75 23.67
N CYS A 371 9.26 -5.42 22.60
CA CYS A 371 8.35 -6.07 21.66
C CYS A 371 7.61 -7.20 22.41
N VAL A 372 8.28 -8.18 23.01
CA VAL A 372 7.62 -9.27 23.78
C VAL A 372 6.65 -8.74 24.85
N TYR A 373 7.04 -7.73 25.63
CA TYR A 373 6.18 -7.11 26.64
C TYR A 373 4.89 -6.56 26.04
N LYS A 374 4.99 -5.80 24.94
CA LYS A 374 3.82 -5.25 24.24
C LYS A 374 2.93 -6.35 23.63
N THR A 375 3.50 -7.43 23.09
CA THR A 375 2.74 -8.60 22.60
C THR A 375 1.95 -9.27 23.74
N LEU A 376 2.53 -9.35 24.94
CA LEU A 376 1.85 -9.89 26.11
C LEU A 376 0.72 -8.98 26.60
N CYS A 377 0.92 -7.66 26.62
CA CYS A 377 -0.13 -6.68 26.91
C CYS A 377 -1.31 -6.79 25.92
N ALA A 378 -1.01 -6.88 24.62
CA ALA A 378 -1.99 -7.10 23.56
C ALA A 378 -2.84 -8.38 23.79
N ARG A 379 -2.17 -9.51 24.08
CA ARG A 379 -2.86 -10.78 24.38
C ARG A 379 -3.72 -10.70 25.64
N ARG A 380 -3.25 -9.99 26.67
CA ARG A 380 -4.00 -9.76 27.91
C ARG A 380 -5.25 -8.94 27.63
N PHE A 381 -5.15 -7.86 26.87
CA PHE A 381 -6.27 -7.00 26.51
C PHE A 381 -7.36 -7.75 25.73
N VAL A 382 -6.96 -8.53 24.71
CA VAL A 382 -7.86 -9.39 23.93
C VAL A 382 -8.62 -10.37 24.82
N ARG A 383 -7.93 -10.98 25.80
CA ARG A 383 -8.54 -11.90 26.77
C ARG A 383 -9.51 -11.18 27.71
N GLU A 384 -9.13 -10.01 28.22
CA GLU A 384 -9.97 -9.21 29.14
C GLU A 384 -11.26 -8.71 28.48
N HIS A 385 -11.22 -8.39 27.19
CA HIS A 385 -12.36 -7.85 26.43
C HIS A 385 -13.12 -8.90 25.59
N LYS A 386 -12.80 -10.19 25.76
CA LYS A 386 -13.45 -11.33 25.06
C LYS A 386 -13.49 -11.19 23.52
N LEU A 387 -12.48 -10.54 22.94
CA LEU A 387 -12.38 -10.36 21.48
C LEU A 387 -12.02 -11.71 20.82
N GLN A 388 -12.70 -12.08 19.73
CA GLN A 388 -12.38 -13.31 18.99
C GLN A 388 -11.14 -13.09 18.10
N LEU A 389 -10.18 -14.01 18.18
CA LEU A 389 -9.04 -14.07 17.26
C LEU A 389 -9.38 -15.06 16.14
N ASP A 390 -9.41 -14.61 14.91
CA ASP A 390 -9.71 -15.47 13.76
C ASP A 390 -8.50 -16.38 13.44
N ARG A 391 -8.60 -17.65 13.83
CA ARG A 391 -7.56 -18.69 13.65
C ARG A 391 -7.64 -19.39 12.28
N ALA A 392 -8.58 -19.07 11.41
CA ALA A 392 -8.92 -19.90 10.25
C ALA A 392 -7.88 -19.91 9.10
N ALA A 393 -6.76 -19.19 9.19
CA ALA A 393 -5.83 -19.03 8.07
C ALA A 393 -4.74 -20.12 7.93
N HIS A 394 -4.71 -21.16 8.78
CA HIS A 394 -3.54 -22.06 8.85
C HIS A 394 -3.78 -23.57 8.73
N HIS A 395 -4.81 -24.01 8.01
CA HIS A 395 -4.85 -25.39 7.54
C HIS A 395 -4.79 -25.44 6.01
N GLY A 396 -3.60 -25.81 5.52
CA GLY A 396 -3.40 -26.19 4.13
C GLY A 396 -4.29 -27.38 3.78
N GLY A 397 -5.03 -27.23 2.71
CA GLY A 397 -5.91 -28.25 2.15
C GLY A 397 -6.65 -27.65 0.97
N ILE A 398 -6.43 -28.22 -0.20
CA ILE A 398 -7.10 -27.88 -1.46
C ILE A 398 -8.61 -28.04 -1.24
N GLY A 399 -9.34 -26.93 -1.11
CA GLY A 399 -10.79 -26.94 -0.88
C GLY A 399 -11.29 -25.57 -0.40
N ILE A 400 -11.68 -24.70 -1.34
CA ILE A 400 -12.24 -23.39 -1.02
C ILE A 400 -13.73 -23.56 -0.70
N THR A 401 -14.07 -23.75 0.56
CA THR A 401 -15.38 -23.35 1.06
C THR A 401 -15.31 -21.88 1.46
N VAL A 402 -16.08 -21.04 0.77
CA VAL A 402 -16.28 -19.62 1.10
C VAL A 402 -16.86 -19.54 2.51
N PRO A 403 -16.17 -18.96 3.51
CA PRO A 403 -16.80 -18.74 4.80
C PRO A 403 -17.83 -17.62 4.65
N ASN A 404 -19.02 -17.83 5.24
CA ASN A 404 -19.99 -16.76 5.47
C ASN A 404 -19.33 -15.57 6.18
N GLU A 405 -19.88 -14.37 5.96
CA GLU A 405 -19.46 -13.08 6.53
C GLU A 405 -18.69 -13.19 7.86
N PRO A 406 -17.51 -12.53 8.01
CA PRO A 406 -16.76 -12.60 9.24
C PRO A 406 -17.56 -11.95 10.37
N LYS A 407 -18.06 -12.77 11.30
CA LYS A 407 -18.46 -12.33 12.63
C LYS A 407 -17.19 -11.85 13.34
N ASN A 408 -17.17 -10.57 13.72
CA ASN A 408 -16.28 -9.90 14.67
C ASN A 408 -14.99 -10.64 15.04
N GLY A 409 -13.82 -10.16 14.58
CA GLY A 409 -12.55 -10.70 15.07
C GLY A 409 -11.28 -10.04 14.52
N ILE A 410 -10.24 -10.04 15.35
CA ILE A 410 -8.90 -9.55 14.97
C ILE A 410 -8.16 -10.69 14.23
N PRO A 411 -7.60 -10.46 13.02
CA PRO A 411 -6.83 -11.47 12.29
C PRO A 411 -5.65 -11.99 13.13
N TYR A 412 -5.43 -13.31 13.20
CA TYR A 412 -4.33 -13.90 13.99
C TYR A 412 -2.94 -13.39 13.60
N ASP A 413 -2.75 -13.02 12.33
CA ASP A 413 -1.49 -12.50 11.79
C ASP A 413 -1.18 -11.04 12.18
N SER A 414 -2.02 -10.40 12.99
CA SER A 414 -1.80 -9.03 13.50
C SER A 414 -0.57 -8.87 14.42
N GLY A 415 0.20 -9.93 14.67
CA GLY A 415 1.45 -9.87 15.46
C GLY A 415 1.48 -10.83 16.65
N PHE A 416 0.61 -11.84 16.69
CA PHE A 416 0.52 -12.75 17.84
C PHE A 416 1.56 -13.89 17.84
N GLY A 417 2.53 -13.89 16.91
CA GLY A 417 3.59 -14.90 16.86
C GLY A 417 4.64 -14.74 17.95
N LEU A 418 4.33 -15.13 19.19
CA LEU A 418 5.31 -15.23 20.29
C LEU A 418 6.57 -16.06 19.95
N PRO A 419 6.50 -17.17 19.18
CA PRO A 419 7.66 -18.02 18.91
C PRO A 419 8.81 -17.28 18.19
N ILE A 420 8.49 -16.43 17.20
CA ILE A 420 9.48 -15.67 16.42
C ILE A 420 10.16 -14.62 17.30
N HIS A 421 9.38 -13.94 18.15
CA HIS A 421 9.90 -12.93 19.07
C HIS A 421 10.76 -13.56 20.17
N SER A 422 10.37 -14.72 20.71
CA SER A 422 11.16 -15.49 21.67
C SER A 422 12.48 -15.97 21.05
N LEU A 423 12.47 -16.45 19.81
CA LEU A 423 13.69 -16.85 19.08
C LEU A 423 14.69 -15.68 18.92
N ILE A 424 14.22 -14.48 18.60
CA ILE A 424 15.09 -13.30 18.45
C ILE A 424 15.63 -12.81 19.81
N VAL A 425 14.81 -12.84 20.86
CA VAL A 425 15.28 -12.57 22.23
C VAL A 425 16.36 -13.57 22.63
N THR A 426 16.13 -14.86 22.41
CA THR A 426 17.10 -15.93 22.70
C THR A 426 18.38 -15.75 21.90
N ALA A 427 18.30 -15.45 20.60
CA ALA A 427 19.48 -15.19 19.77
C ALA A 427 20.30 -13.99 20.26
N ASN A 428 19.64 -12.87 20.61
CA ASN A 428 20.32 -11.69 21.13
C ASN A 428 20.94 -11.92 22.52
N LEU A 429 20.28 -12.71 23.39
CA LEU A 429 20.84 -13.13 24.68
C LEU A 429 22.05 -14.05 24.51
N LEU A 430 21.98 -15.03 23.62
CA LEU A 430 23.10 -15.93 23.33
C LEU A 430 24.29 -15.17 22.73
N SER A 431 24.06 -14.19 21.86
CA SER A 431 25.12 -13.30 21.35
C SER A 431 25.77 -12.47 22.46
N LEU A 432 24.99 -11.96 23.42
CA LEU A 432 25.51 -11.21 24.57
C LEU A 432 26.30 -12.11 25.52
N ILE A 433 25.81 -13.32 25.80
CA ILE A 433 26.50 -14.32 26.62
C ILE A 433 27.81 -14.72 25.95
N TYR A 434 27.78 -15.05 24.65
CA TYR A 434 28.99 -15.34 23.88
C TYR A 434 30.01 -14.19 23.98
N TRP A 435 29.56 -12.94 23.83
CA TRP A 435 30.43 -11.77 24.00
C TRP A 435 31.04 -11.69 25.40
N LEU A 436 30.24 -11.80 26.46
CA LEU A 436 30.74 -11.77 27.85
C LEU A 436 31.67 -12.94 28.19
N THR A 437 31.51 -14.08 27.54
CA THR A 437 32.29 -15.31 27.83
C THR A 437 33.61 -15.34 27.06
N PHE A 438 33.66 -14.76 25.86
CA PHE A 438 34.84 -14.81 24.98
C PHE A 438 35.53 -13.44 24.78
N TYR A 439 35.10 -12.40 25.48
CA TYR A 439 35.80 -11.12 25.56
C TYR A 439 36.97 -11.22 26.55
N GLU A 440 38.16 -11.52 26.04
CA GLU A 440 39.41 -11.24 26.76
C GLU A 440 39.85 -9.81 26.42
N PRO A 441 39.81 -8.86 27.38
CA PRO A 441 40.43 -7.57 27.16
C PRO A 441 41.94 -7.79 26.98
N LYS A 442 42.51 -7.31 25.87
CA LYS A 442 43.95 -7.06 25.83
C LYS A 442 44.22 -5.91 26.80
N VAL A 443 44.77 -6.25 27.97
CA VAL A 443 45.37 -5.28 28.89
C VAL A 443 46.60 -4.66 28.24
#